data_AF-A0A936JF52-F1
#
_entry.id   AF-A0A936JF52-F1
#
_cell.length_a   1.000
_cell.length_b   1.000
_cell.length_c   1.000
_cell.angle_alpha   90.00
_cell.angle_beta   90.00
_cell.angle_gamma   90.00
#
_symmetry.space_group_name_H-M   'P 1'
#
loop_
_entity.id
_entity.type
_entity.pdbx_description
1 polymer ?
#
loop_
_entity_poly.entity_id
_entity_poly.type
_entity_poly.pdbx_seq_one_letter_code
_entity_poly.pdbx_strand_id
1 'polypeptide(L)'
;MLGLWHLDHVRLAKSTAVSGKVPDLAFGELPSSPLKLYQSMPFKQLKGNVAKELTDSIKIRISNNYNELLKAENSVHSMIESRSGNILLNPRTLLEVPPVVPQNQRDLDTGYHNFTNKLETMAIISNLENALASAPINEISLRSNYSYTQNIETIGGFTEYFDNNSVSKDFLMKNYYAYDDGAAELALAVNSDSQFQSMLAVKYTANVSDTLNGIQILIPNMAVDVSAQEFRLFIHQNSLESPPIYTSQILKPIHTNNASSGMTLYALTDSDNKPISLIINPGDFFRSLSADYRYFKRLCHSNRLR
;
A
#
# COMPACT_ATOMS: atom_id res chain seq x y z
N MET A 1 -3.96 21.18 -6.56
CA MET A 1 -4.09 19.99 -5.69
C MET A 1 -5.57 19.66 -5.69
N LEU A 2 -5.99 18.59 -6.37
CA LEU A 2 -7.38 18.14 -6.26
C LEU A 2 -7.52 17.48 -4.89
N GLY A 3 -8.27 18.13 -3.98
CA GLY A 3 -8.61 17.53 -2.69
C GLY A 3 -9.65 16.45 -2.93
N LEU A 4 -9.28 15.19 -2.70
CA LEU A 4 -10.24 14.11 -2.56
C LEU A 4 -10.81 14.20 -1.14
N TRP A 5 -12.13 14.26 -1.03
CA TRP A 5 -12.84 14.26 0.25
C TRP A 5 -13.35 12.86 0.52
N HIS A 6 -13.07 12.33 1.71
CA HIS A 6 -13.72 11.13 2.21
C HIS A 6 -14.87 11.59 3.13
N LEU A 7 -16.06 11.07 2.87
CA LEU A 7 -17.26 11.36 3.66
C LEU A 7 -17.61 10.11 4.45
N ASP A 8 -17.51 10.18 5.78
CA ASP A 8 -17.79 9.04 6.65
C ASP A 8 -19.29 8.95 6.96
N HIS A 9 -19.90 10.06 7.38
CA HIS A 9 -21.34 10.12 7.66
C HIS A 9 -21.97 11.45 7.20
N VAL A 10 -23.20 11.36 6.66
CA VAL A 10 -24.04 12.51 6.30
C VAL A 10 -25.36 12.41 7.04
N ARG A 11 -25.63 13.40 7.89
CA ARG A 11 -26.90 13.49 8.63
C ARG A 11 -27.81 14.55 8.03
N LEU A 12 -29.01 14.14 7.60
CA LEU A 12 -30.08 15.05 7.16
C LEU A 12 -31.17 15.15 8.24
N ALA A 13 -31.57 16.36 8.62
CA ALA A 13 -32.61 16.61 9.62
C ALA A 13 -33.75 17.47 9.05
N LYS A 14 -35.00 17.14 9.39
CA LYS A 14 -36.21 17.73 8.78
C LYS A 14 -36.60 19.11 9.32
N SER A 15 -36.28 19.44 10.58
CA SER A 15 -36.68 20.73 11.20
C SER A 15 -35.89 21.16 12.43
N THR A 16 -34.96 20.36 12.93
CA THR A 16 -34.06 20.73 14.03
C THR A 16 -32.73 21.17 13.45
N ALA A 17 -32.23 22.35 13.83
CA ALA A 17 -30.84 22.68 13.61
C ALA A 17 -30.00 21.58 14.26
N VAL A 18 -29.19 20.88 13.47
CA VAL A 18 -28.14 20.03 14.00
C VAL A 18 -27.04 20.97 14.49
N SER A 19 -27.30 21.68 15.60
CA SER A 19 -26.31 22.58 16.18
C SER A 19 -25.46 21.78 17.16
N GLY A 20 -24.22 21.51 16.76
CA GLY A 20 -23.23 20.89 17.63
C GLY A 20 -22.27 20.04 16.82
N LYS A 21 -20.98 20.15 17.15
CA LYS A 21 -20.00 19.13 16.76
C LYS A 21 -20.36 17.83 17.49
N VAL A 22 -20.28 16.70 16.80
CA VAL A 22 -20.42 15.39 17.43
C VAL A 22 -19.11 15.10 18.18
N PRO A 23 -19.14 14.64 19.45
CA PRO A 23 -17.96 14.09 20.07
C PRO A 23 -17.62 12.79 19.33
N ASP A 24 -16.62 12.87 18.45
CA ASP A 24 -16.29 11.83 17.49
C ASP A 24 -14.77 11.82 17.25
N LEU A 25 -14.17 10.66 17.49
CA LEU A 25 -12.84 10.30 17.04
C LEU A 25 -13.00 9.46 15.79
N ALA A 26 -12.06 9.60 14.86
CA ALA A 26 -12.03 8.74 13.68
C ALA A 26 -10.59 8.38 13.33
N PHE A 27 -10.37 7.14 12.90
CA PHE A 27 -9.13 6.78 12.24
C PHE A 27 -8.97 7.56 10.93
N GLY A 28 -7.86 8.29 10.80
CA GLY A 28 -7.57 9.08 9.60
C GLY A 28 -6.84 8.31 8.50
N GLU A 29 -6.36 7.09 8.79
CA GLU A 29 -5.67 6.21 7.85
C GLU A 29 -6.03 4.74 8.14
N LEU A 30 -6.03 3.92 7.10
CA LEU A 30 -6.08 2.45 7.24
C LEU A 30 -4.81 1.93 7.92
N PRO A 31 -4.82 0.70 8.48
CA PRO A 31 -3.62 0.10 9.05
C PRO A 31 -2.41 0.15 8.12
N SER A 32 -1.23 0.41 8.68
CA SER A 32 0.02 0.47 7.91
C SER A 32 0.48 -0.92 7.46
N SER A 33 1.25 -0.98 6.37
CA SER A 33 1.79 -2.25 5.84
C SER A 33 2.56 -3.04 6.89
N PRO A 34 2.37 -4.37 7.00
CA PRO A 34 3.20 -5.21 7.83
C PRO A 34 4.61 -5.40 7.25
N LEU A 35 4.89 -4.96 6.03
CA LEU A 35 6.22 -5.03 5.42
C LEU A 35 6.95 -3.69 5.53
N LYS A 36 8.29 -3.72 5.55
CA LYS A 36 9.15 -2.52 5.65
C LYS A 36 9.05 -1.59 4.44
N LEU A 37 9.06 -2.17 3.23
CA LEU A 37 9.26 -1.42 1.98
C LEU A 37 8.06 -1.46 1.04
N TYR A 38 7.26 -2.52 1.11
CA TYR A 38 6.23 -2.82 0.11
C TYR A 38 4.83 -2.84 0.74
N GLN A 39 3.80 -2.55 -0.04
CA GLN A 39 2.41 -2.86 0.32
C GLN A 39 2.07 -4.31 -0.07
N SER A 40 2.70 -4.82 -1.13
CA SER A 40 2.64 -6.22 -1.55
C SER A 40 4.00 -6.69 -2.02
N MET A 41 4.33 -7.95 -1.73
CA MET A 41 5.45 -8.65 -2.33
C MET A 41 5.04 -10.06 -2.76
N PRO A 42 5.78 -10.72 -3.66
CA PRO A 42 5.46 -12.08 -4.06
C PRO A 42 5.55 -13.03 -2.86
N PHE A 43 4.59 -13.94 -2.74
CA PHE A 43 4.53 -14.98 -1.71
C PHE A 43 5.85 -15.75 -1.59
N LYS A 44 6.45 -16.13 -2.73
CA LYS A 44 7.74 -16.85 -2.77
C LYS A 44 8.89 -16.03 -2.19
N GLN A 45 8.83 -14.70 -2.32
CA GLN A 45 9.85 -13.78 -1.84
C GLN A 45 9.70 -13.52 -0.33
N LEU A 46 8.48 -13.61 0.21
CA LEU A 46 8.21 -13.52 1.64
C LEU A 46 8.48 -14.84 2.37
N LYS A 47 8.15 -15.98 1.75
CA LYS A 47 8.35 -17.32 2.33
C LYS A 47 9.83 -17.57 2.61
N GLY A 48 10.15 -17.86 3.87
CA GLY A 48 11.52 -18.03 4.37
C GLY A 48 12.29 -16.72 4.60
N ASN A 49 11.67 -15.55 4.40
CA ASN A 49 12.29 -14.23 4.57
C ASN A 49 11.45 -13.30 5.46
N VAL A 50 10.49 -13.83 6.22
CA VAL A 50 9.52 -13.04 6.99
C VAL A 50 10.20 -12.05 7.94
N ALA A 51 11.19 -12.49 8.71
CA ALA A 51 11.93 -11.63 9.63
C ALA A 51 12.70 -10.49 8.94
N LYS A 52 13.11 -10.68 7.68
CA LYS A 52 13.80 -9.65 6.89
C LYS A 52 12.83 -8.58 6.42
N GLU A 53 11.62 -8.98 6.02
CA GLU A 53 10.65 -8.15 5.32
C GLU A 53 9.64 -7.45 6.23
N LEU A 54 9.32 -8.00 7.41
CA LEU A 54 8.35 -7.40 8.33
C LEU A 54 8.84 -6.10 8.95
N THR A 55 7.97 -5.09 9.01
CA THR A 55 8.22 -3.85 9.77
C THR A 55 8.29 -4.12 11.27
N ASP A 56 9.04 -3.30 12.00
CA ASP A 56 9.12 -3.30 13.47
C ASP A 56 8.25 -2.21 14.11
N SER A 57 7.46 -1.50 13.30
CA SER A 57 6.59 -0.42 13.75
C SER A 57 5.32 -0.29 12.93
N ILE A 58 4.28 0.20 13.59
CA ILE A 58 2.98 0.53 12.99
C ILE A 58 2.74 2.04 13.06
N LYS A 59 1.99 2.55 12.09
CA LYS A 59 1.56 3.95 12.06
C LYS A 59 0.07 4.04 12.35
N ILE A 60 -0.30 5.02 13.16
CA ILE A 60 -1.67 5.24 13.59
C ILE A 60 -1.97 6.73 13.40
N ARG A 61 -3.08 7.05 12.73
CA ARG A 61 -3.63 8.40 12.67
C ARG A 61 -5.04 8.39 13.24
N ILE A 62 -5.29 9.23 14.23
CA ILE A 62 -6.64 9.48 14.76
C ILE A 62 -6.90 10.99 14.70
N SER A 63 -8.11 11.36 14.31
CA SER A 63 -8.57 12.74 14.33
C SER A 63 -9.63 12.93 15.39
N ASN A 64 -9.53 14.00 16.16
CA ASN A 64 -10.58 14.52 17.02
C ASN A 64 -11.13 15.80 16.39
N ASN A 65 -12.32 15.71 15.78
CA ASN A 65 -12.97 16.87 15.16
C ASN A 65 -13.87 17.64 16.15
N TYR A 66 -14.03 17.11 17.37
CA TYR A 66 -14.72 17.76 18.47
C TYR A 66 -13.89 18.92 19.05
N ASN A 67 -14.53 19.81 19.79
CA ASN A 67 -13.89 21.00 20.38
C ASN A 67 -13.33 20.76 21.80
N GLU A 68 -13.39 19.53 22.30
CA GLU A 68 -12.84 19.14 23.59
C GLU A 68 -12.06 17.83 23.45
N LEU A 69 -11.26 17.52 24.48
CA LEU A 69 -10.52 16.28 24.59
C LEU A 69 -11.48 15.07 24.64
N LEU A 70 -11.20 14.07 23.81
CA LEU A 70 -11.86 12.78 23.80
C LEU A 70 -10.87 11.67 24.14
N LYS A 71 -11.38 10.53 24.63
CA LYS A 71 -10.52 9.41 25.04
C LYS A 71 -10.78 8.18 24.18
N ALA A 72 -9.71 7.65 23.59
CA ALA A 72 -9.69 6.35 22.93
C ALA A 72 -9.29 5.27 23.95
N GLU A 73 -10.27 4.62 24.53
CA GLU A 73 -10.12 3.54 25.51
C GLU A 73 -10.10 2.18 24.82
N ASN A 74 -9.59 1.14 25.51
CA ASN A 74 -9.59 -0.25 25.03
C ASN A 74 -9.09 -0.41 23.58
N SER A 75 -8.09 0.37 23.17
CA SER A 75 -7.58 0.36 21.82
C SER A 75 -6.85 -0.95 21.51
N VAL A 76 -7.16 -1.60 20.38
CA VAL A 76 -6.66 -2.93 20.02
C VAL A 76 -6.03 -2.97 18.62
N HIS A 77 -4.89 -3.65 18.51
CA HIS A 77 -4.31 -4.15 17.25
C HIS A 77 -4.42 -5.67 17.24
N SER A 78 -4.97 -6.22 16.16
CA SER A 78 -4.91 -7.65 15.87
C SER A 78 -4.58 -7.91 14.39
N MET A 79 -4.10 -9.12 14.10
CA MET A 79 -3.82 -9.55 12.73
C MET A 79 -4.18 -11.01 12.53
N ILE A 80 -4.81 -11.32 11.39
CA ILE A 80 -5.18 -12.68 11.00
C ILE A 80 -4.76 -12.96 9.55
N GLU A 81 -4.65 -14.22 9.20
CA GLU A 81 -4.65 -14.66 7.80
C GLU A 81 -6.09 -14.77 7.32
N SER A 82 -6.45 -14.00 6.29
CA SER A 82 -7.84 -13.74 5.93
C SER A 82 -8.58 -14.97 5.41
N ARG A 83 -7.88 -15.97 4.84
CA ARG A 83 -8.52 -17.18 4.29
C ARG A 83 -8.82 -18.24 5.35
N SER A 84 -7.88 -18.51 6.24
CA SER A 84 -7.96 -19.55 7.26
C SER A 84 -8.51 -19.04 8.58
N GLY A 85 -8.45 -17.73 8.84
CA GLY A 85 -8.74 -17.15 10.14
C GLY A 85 -7.63 -17.39 11.18
N ASN A 86 -6.49 -17.93 10.78
CA ASN A 86 -5.36 -18.15 11.67
C ASN A 86 -4.89 -16.82 12.27
N ILE A 87 -4.70 -16.80 13.59
CA ILE A 87 -4.21 -15.62 14.29
C ILE A 87 -2.73 -15.44 13.98
N LEU A 88 -2.38 -14.27 13.45
CA LEU A 88 -0.99 -13.86 13.22
C LEU A 88 -0.49 -13.01 14.38
N LEU A 89 -1.33 -12.10 14.88
CA LEU A 89 -1.10 -11.28 16.06
C LEU A 89 -2.33 -11.35 16.96
N ASN A 90 -2.14 -11.87 18.18
CA ASN A 90 -3.16 -11.81 19.22
C ASN A 90 -3.52 -10.35 19.53
N PRO A 91 -4.78 -10.05 19.88
CA PRO A 91 -5.19 -8.71 20.30
C PRO A 91 -4.25 -8.11 21.34
N ARG A 92 -3.70 -6.93 21.04
CA ARG A 92 -2.75 -6.18 21.87
C ARG A 92 -3.18 -4.72 21.95
N THR A 93 -2.70 -4.00 22.96
CA THR A 93 -2.92 -2.56 23.08
C THR A 93 -2.39 -1.84 21.84
N LEU A 94 -3.23 -1.01 21.22
CA LEU A 94 -2.84 -0.18 20.07
C LEU A 94 -2.27 1.17 20.49
N LEU A 95 -2.98 1.90 21.34
CA LEU A 95 -2.62 3.22 21.86
C LEU A 95 -2.05 3.08 23.27
N GLU A 96 -0.78 3.43 23.38
CA GLU A 96 0.03 3.24 24.57
C GLU A 96 0.05 4.49 25.44
N VAL A 97 0.41 4.32 26.71
CA VAL A 97 0.56 5.40 27.68
C VAL A 97 1.91 5.29 28.40
N PRO A 98 2.40 6.36 29.05
CA PRO A 98 3.60 6.28 29.86
C PRO A 98 3.53 5.18 30.93
N PRO A 99 4.63 4.44 31.18
CA PRO A 99 5.98 4.67 30.65
C PRO A 99 6.30 3.93 29.33
N VAL A 100 5.35 3.21 28.71
CA VAL A 100 5.60 2.43 27.47
C VAL A 100 6.01 3.35 26.31
N VAL A 101 5.36 4.52 26.23
CA VAL A 101 5.65 5.60 25.30
C VAL A 101 5.75 6.93 26.08
N PRO A 102 6.47 7.95 25.58
CA PRO A 102 6.69 9.19 26.34
C PRO A 102 5.44 10.08 26.49
N GLN A 103 4.43 9.90 25.63
CA GLN A 103 3.20 10.69 25.60
C GLN A 103 1.99 9.76 25.73
N ASN A 104 0.95 10.19 26.46
CA ASN A 104 -0.34 9.51 26.47
C ASN A 104 -0.99 9.58 25.08
N GLN A 105 -1.25 8.41 24.46
CA GLN A 105 -1.87 8.32 23.13
C GLN A 105 -3.39 8.08 23.17
N ARG A 106 -3.99 8.01 24.36
CA ARG A 106 -5.43 7.77 24.57
C ARG A 106 -6.21 9.04 24.81
N ASP A 107 -5.59 10.03 25.43
CA ASP A 107 -6.16 11.36 25.66
C ASP A 107 -5.87 12.23 24.43
N LEU A 108 -6.89 12.49 23.60
CA LEU A 108 -6.75 13.13 22.30
C LEU A 108 -7.43 14.50 22.31
N ASP A 109 -6.63 15.57 22.37
CA ASP A 109 -7.09 16.95 22.20
C ASP A 109 -7.67 17.19 20.78
N THR A 110 -8.34 18.32 20.55
CA THR A 110 -8.84 18.69 19.22
C THR A 110 -7.72 18.69 18.17
N GLY A 111 -7.94 18.03 17.04
CA GLY A 111 -7.03 18.01 15.89
C GLY A 111 -6.57 16.62 15.47
N TYR A 112 -5.45 16.57 14.75
CA TYR A 112 -4.87 15.34 14.21
C TYR A 112 -3.75 14.81 15.11
N HIS A 113 -3.80 13.51 15.40
CA HIS A 113 -2.80 12.80 16.19
C HIS A 113 -2.17 11.71 15.34
N ASN A 114 -0.83 11.70 15.31
CA ASN A 114 -0.05 10.71 14.57
C ASN A 114 0.88 10.00 15.54
N PHE A 115 0.78 8.68 15.59
CA PHE A 115 1.61 7.84 16.46
C PHE A 115 2.39 6.83 15.62
N THR A 116 3.55 6.44 16.14
CA THR A 116 4.32 5.31 15.63
C THR A 116 4.69 4.43 16.80
N ASN A 117 4.11 3.23 16.84
CA ASN A 117 4.30 2.28 17.93
C ASN A 117 5.11 1.09 17.46
N LYS A 118 5.90 0.51 18.36
CA LYS A 118 6.67 -0.70 18.06
C LYS A 118 5.71 -1.86 17.85
N LEU A 119 6.02 -2.68 16.86
CA LEU A 119 5.33 -3.94 16.59
C LEU A 119 6.15 -5.09 17.15
N GLU A 120 5.57 -5.89 18.04
CA GLU A 120 6.22 -7.11 18.53
C GLU A 120 6.21 -8.19 17.42
N THR A 121 7.31 -8.29 16.69
CA THR A 121 7.38 -9.12 15.48
C THR A 121 7.62 -10.61 15.75
N MET A 122 8.18 -11.00 16.90
CA MET A 122 8.60 -12.38 17.15
C MET A 122 7.46 -13.40 16.96
N ALA A 123 6.30 -13.16 17.59
CA ALA A 123 5.15 -14.05 17.46
C ALA A 123 4.55 -14.01 16.04
N ILE A 124 4.55 -12.82 15.42
CA ILE A 124 4.04 -12.64 14.05
C ILE A 124 4.89 -13.43 13.06
N ILE A 125 6.22 -13.37 13.19
CA ILE A 125 7.16 -14.09 12.33
C ILE A 125 6.83 -15.58 12.36
N SER A 126 6.79 -16.20 13.54
CA SER A 126 6.52 -17.63 13.65
C SER A 126 5.14 -18.03 13.13
N ASN A 127 4.09 -17.27 13.45
CA ASN A 127 2.73 -17.57 12.99
C ASN A 127 2.61 -17.41 11.47
N LEU A 128 3.22 -16.38 10.90
CA LEU A 128 3.20 -16.12 9.47
C LEU A 128 4.04 -17.14 8.69
N GLU A 129 5.19 -17.56 9.21
CA GLU A 129 5.99 -18.64 8.60
C GLU A 129 5.19 -19.94 8.53
N ASN A 130 4.46 -20.30 9.60
CA ASN A 130 3.57 -21.46 9.61
C ASN A 130 2.41 -21.32 8.61
N ALA A 131 1.80 -20.14 8.52
CA ALA A 131 0.75 -19.86 7.54
C ALA A 131 1.26 -19.96 6.09
N LEU A 132 2.46 -19.44 5.81
CA LEU A 132 3.12 -19.55 4.49
C LEU A 132 3.56 -20.98 4.16
N ALA A 133 3.92 -21.78 5.17
CA ALA A 133 4.25 -23.18 4.97
C ALA A 133 3.01 -24.01 4.59
N SER A 134 1.85 -23.68 5.15
CA SER A 134 0.58 -24.40 4.97
C SER A 134 -0.37 -23.78 3.91
N ALA A 135 0.01 -22.68 3.28
CA ALA A 135 -0.83 -22.01 2.29
C ALA A 135 -1.17 -22.93 1.10
N PRO A 136 -2.47 -23.10 0.75
CA PRO A 136 -2.90 -24.02 -0.30
C PRO A 136 -2.54 -23.54 -1.71
N ILE A 137 -2.21 -22.26 -1.84
CA ILE A 137 -1.80 -21.59 -3.07
C ILE A 137 -0.64 -20.65 -2.74
N ASN A 138 0.13 -20.26 -3.76
CA ASN A 138 1.22 -19.28 -3.63
C ASN A 138 0.68 -17.84 -3.47
N GLU A 139 -0.19 -17.63 -2.50
CA GLU A 139 -0.84 -16.38 -2.16
C GLU A 139 -1.23 -16.43 -0.68
N ILE A 140 -1.08 -15.31 0.03
CA ILE A 140 -1.58 -15.13 1.40
C ILE A 140 -2.16 -13.73 1.55
N SER A 141 -3.25 -13.58 2.30
CA SER A 141 -3.84 -12.29 2.61
C SER A 141 -3.78 -12.06 4.12
N LEU A 142 -3.17 -10.95 4.52
CA LEU A 142 -3.00 -10.60 5.92
C LEU A 142 -3.97 -9.47 6.25
N ARG A 143 -4.93 -9.70 7.15
CA ARG A 143 -5.82 -8.65 7.64
C ARG A 143 -5.27 -8.06 8.91
N SER A 144 -4.94 -6.78 8.89
CA SER A 144 -4.65 -6.00 10.09
C SER A 144 -5.90 -5.23 10.51
N ASN A 145 -6.22 -5.22 11.81
CA ASN A 145 -7.35 -4.49 12.37
C ASN A 145 -6.89 -3.58 13.51
N TYR A 146 -7.33 -2.32 13.47
CA TYR A 146 -7.22 -1.36 14.55
C TYR A 146 -8.62 -1.04 15.06
N SER A 147 -8.79 -0.93 16.37
CA SER A 147 -10.03 -0.49 16.99
C SER A 147 -9.81 0.25 18.30
N TYR A 148 -10.81 0.98 18.78
CA TYR A 148 -10.91 1.52 20.13
C TYR A 148 -12.38 1.66 20.56
N THR A 149 -12.61 2.02 21.82
CA THR A 149 -13.89 2.49 22.33
C THR A 149 -13.75 3.92 22.79
N GLN A 150 -14.69 4.80 22.45
CA GLN A 150 -14.64 6.19 22.89
C GLN A 150 -15.39 6.41 24.21
N ASN A 151 -14.90 7.31 25.06
CA ASN A 151 -15.52 7.62 26.35
C ASN A 151 -16.90 8.29 26.25
N ILE A 152 -17.10 9.18 25.27
CA ILE A 152 -18.36 9.92 25.06
C ILE A 152 -18.63 9.97 23.57
N GLU A 153 -19.62 9.24 23.08
CA GLU A 153 -19.90 9.16 21.64
C GLU A 153 -21.42 9.08 21.40
N THR A 154 -22.10 10.21 21.65
CA THR A 154 -23.57 10.25 21.50
C THR A 154 -24.06 11.53 20.85
N ILE A 155 -24.93 11.36 19.85
CA ILE A 155 -26.07 12.25 19.66
C ILE A 155 -27.30 11.37 19.45
N GLY A 156 -28.26 11.39 20.38
CA GLY A 156 -29.60 10.82 20.15
C GLY A 156 -29.70 9.29 20.03
N GLY A 157 -28.66 8.54 20.40
CA GLY A 157 -28.67 7.06 20.38
C GLY A 157 -28.33 6.41 19.03
N PHE A 158 -27.83 7.19 18.07
CA PHE A 158 -27.30 6.68 16.79
C PHE A 158 -25.99 5.94 17.04
N THR A 159 -25.90 4.71 16.54
CA THR A 159 -24.73 3.83 16.69
C THR A 159 -23.80 3.88 15.47
N GLU A 160 -24.22 4.55 14.39
CA GLU A 160 -23.49 4.69 13.14
C GLU A 160 -22.17 5.47 13.29
N TYR A 161 -22.03 6.25 14.37
CA TYR A 161 -20.76 6.90 14.72
C TYR A 161 -19.70 5.86 15.10
N PHE A 162 -20.11 4.71 15.68
CA PHE A 162 -19.18 3.66 16.11
C PHE A 162 -18.43 2.98 14.98
N ASP A 163 -18.88 3.13 13.73
CA ASP A 163 -18.28 2.45 12.58
C ASP A 163 -16.85 2.96 12.30
N ASN A 164 -16.54 4.21 12.65
CA ASN A 164 -15.20 4.79 12.48
C ASN A 164 -14.22 4.43 13.63
N ASN A 165 -14.71 3.77 14.69
CA ASN A 165 -13.90 3.29 15.81
C ASN A 165 -13.11 2.03 15.47
N SER A 166 -13.26 1.51 14.25
CA SER A 166 -12.46 0.40 13.76
C SER A 166 -12.11 0.57 12.29
N VAL A 167 -10.89 0.18 11.94
CA VAL A 167 -10.42 0.12 10.54
C VAL A 167 -9.67 -1.18 10.31
N SER A 168 -9.79 -1.70 9.10
CA SER A 168 -9.06 -2.90 8.70
C SER A 168 -8.51 -2.78 7.29
N LYS A 169 -7.37 -3.43 7.04
CA LYS A 169 -6.77 -3.51 5.70
C LYS A 169 -6.25 -4.91 5.45
N ASP A 170 -6.57 -5.42 4.26
CA ASP A 170 -6.01 -6.66 3.73
C ASP A 170 -4.77 -6.35 2.91
N PHE A 171 -3.66 -7.02 3.26
CA PHE A 171 -2.41 -6.98 2.49
C PHE A 171 -2.26 -8.29 1.74
N LEU A 172 -2.42 -8.23 0.42
CA LEU A 172 -2.36 -9.39 -0.44
C LEU A 172 -0.92 -9.64 -0.90
N MET A 173 -0.33 -10.75 -0.47
CA MET A 173 0.98 -11.19 -0.93
C MET A 173 0.79 -12.29 -1.96
N LYS A 174 0.94 -11.94 -3.24
CA LYS A 174 0.67 -12.85 -4.36
C LYS A 174 1.91 -13.11 -5.21
N ASN A 175 1.97 -12.52 -6.40
CA ASN A 175 2.99 -12.78 -7.40
C ASN A 175 3.53 -11.47 -7.99
N TYR A 176 3.48 -10.39 -7.20
CA TYR A 176 3.95 -9.08 -7.58
C TYR A 176 4.51 -8.29 -6.41
N TYR A 177 5.45 -7.41 -6.73
CA TYR A 177 5.84 -6.30 -5.88
C TYR A 177 4.96 -5.09 -6.16
N ALA A 178 4.56 -4.38 -5.10
CA ALA A 178 3.95 -3.06 -5.15
C ALA A 178 4.37 -2.21 -3.94
N TYR A 179 4.72 -0.95 -4.21
CA TYR A 179 5.01 0.05 -3.17
C TYR A 179 3.74 0.73 -2.65
N ASP A 180 2.70 0.74 -3.47
CA ASP A 180 1.39 1.35 -3.22
C ASP A 180 0.33 0.26 -3.03
N ASP A 181 -0.86 0.65 -2.61
CA ASP A 181 -2.00 -0.22 -2.38
C ASP A 181 -2.95 -0.30 -3.58
N GLY A 182 -2.45 0.01 -4.79
CA GLY A 182 -3.23 -0.01 -6.02
C GLY A 182 -3.89 1.31 -6.38
N ALA A 183 -3.86 2.31 -5.50
CA ALA A 183 -4.23 3.68 -5.81
C ALA A 183 -2.98 4.52 -6.15
N ALA A 184 -3.04 5.29 -7.24
CA ALA A 184 -1.93 6.14 -7.60
C ALA A 184 -1.98 7.49 -6.88
N GLU A 185 -1.01 7.76 -6.03
CA GLU A 185 -0.93 9.03 -5.29
C GLU A 185 0.01 10.06 -5.92
N LEU A 186 0.98 9.64 -6.75
CA LEU A 186 2.02 10.51 -7.31
C LEU A 186 2.26 10.30 -8.81
N ALA A 187 2.19 11.40 -9.58
CA ALA A 187 2.61 11.44 -10.98
C ALA A 187 4.00 12.07 -11.13
N LEU A 188 4.89 11.41 -11.88
CA LEU A 188 6.27 11.84 -12.11
C LEU A 188 6.50 12.13 -13.59
N ALA A 189 7.00 13.30 -13.91
CA ALA A 189 7.38 13.63 -15.28
C ALA A 189 8.86 13.34 -15.52
N VAL A 190 9.17 12.62 -16.60
CA VAL A 190 10.53 12.55 -17.12
C VAL A 190 10.61 13.49 -18.32
N ASN A 191 11.47 14.50 -18.20
CA ASN A 191 11.79 15.42 -19.28
C ASN A 191 13.16 15.01 -19.82
N SER A 192 13.18 14.52 -21.05
CA SER A 192 14.42 14.36 -21.81
C SER A 192 14.72 15.69 -22.51
N ASP A 193 16.00 16.01 -22.70
CA ASP A 193 16.41 17.08 -23.62
C ASP A 193 17.17 16.43 -24.77
N SER A 194 17.28 17.14 -25.89
CA SER A 194 18.12 16.84 -27.06
C SER A 194 19.53 16.33 -26.73
N GLN A 195 20.07 16.65 -25.54
CA GLN A 195 21.41 16.25 -25.10
C GLN A 195 21.44 15.07 -24.11
N PHE A 196 20.34 14.80 -23.39
CA PHE A 196 20.32 13.77 -22.35
C PHE A 196 18.98 13.04 -22.34
N GLN A 197 19.03 11.72 -22.53
CA GLN A 197 17.87 10.86 -22.33
C GLN A 197 17.68 10.62 -20.83
N SER A 198 16.59 11.15 -20.28
CA SER A 198 16.27 10.97 -18.86
C SER A 198 15.52 9.66 -18.67
N MET A 199 15.80 8.98 -17.55
CA MET A 199 15.14 7.73 -17.19
C MET A 199 14.60 7.80 -15.76
N LEU A 200 13.44 7.19 -15.54
CA LEU A 200 12.93 6.93 -14.19
C LEU A 200 13.22 5.48 -13.84
N ALA A 201 13.93 5.24 -12.75
CA ALA A 201 14.17 3.90 -12.23
C ALA A 201 13.47 3.66 -10.90
N VAL A 202 12.94 2.45 -10.72
CA VAL A 202 12.38 1.95 -9.47
C VAL A 202 13.13 0.68 -9.08
N LYS A 203 13.74 0.71 -7.90
CA LYS A 203 14.42 -0.44 -7.31
C LYS A 203 13.41 -1.43 -6.70
N TYR A 204 13.75 -2.71 -6.76
CA TYR A 204 13.14 -3.80 -6.01
C TYR A 204 14.24 -4.74 -5.51
N THR A 205 13.94 -5.58 -4.52
CA THR A 205 14.90 -6.56 -3.99
C THR A 205 14.27 -7.96 -4.03
N ALA A 206 14.91 -8.87 -4.77
CA ALA A 206 14.57 -10.28 -4.80
C ALA A 206 15.36 -11.02 -3.69
N ASN A 207 14.66 -11.67 -2.77
CA ASN A 207 15.25 -12.49 -1.72
C ASN A 207 15.72 -13.84 -2.25
N VAL A 208 14.99 -14.38 -3.23
CA VAL A 208 15.29 -15.66 -3.89
C VAL A 208 15.16 -15.50 -5.40
N SER A 209 15.83 -16.37 -6.16
CA SER A 209 15.72 -16.35 -7.61
C SER A 209 14.27 -16.60 -8.05
N ASP A 210 13.81 -15.82 -9.03
CA ASP A 210 12.47 -15.91 -9.57
C ASP A 210 12.42 -15.40 -11.03
N THR A 211 11.23 -15.34 -11.60
CA THR A 211 11.03 -14.85 -12.97
C THR A 211 10.11 -13.64 -13.03
N LEU A 212 10.45 -12.70 -13.89
CA LEU A 212 9.65 -11.53 -14.24
C LEU A 212 9.01 -11.72 -15.62
N ASN A 213 7.70 -11.54 -15.70
CA ASN A 213 6.94 -11.76 -16.93
C ASN A 213 6.32 -10.48 -17.50
N GLY A 214 6.23 -9.42 -16.69
CA GLY A 214 5.64 -8.17 -17.13
C GLY A 214 5.63 -7.12 -16.03
N ILE A 215 5.26 -5.90 -16.43
CA ILE A 215 5.16 -4.74 -15.55
C ILE A 215 3.81 -4.09 -15.77
N GLN A 216 3.06 -3.90 -14.70
CA GLN A 216 1.81 -3.15 -14.72
C GLN A 216 2.06 -1.71 -14.29
N ILE A 217 1.61 -0.76 -15.11
CA ILE A 217 1.81 0.69 -14.92
C ILE A 217 0.48 1.40 -15.18
N LEU A 218 0.13 2.36 -14.33
CA LEU A 218 -0.90 3.36 -14.67
C LEU A 218 -0.23 4.56 -15.34
N ILE A 219 -0.63 4.84 -16.57
CA ILE A 219 -0.33 6.11 -17.22
C ILE A 219 -1.64 6.93 -17.18
N PRO A 220 -1.66 8.09 -16.51
CA PRO A 220 -2.89 8.84 -16.31
C PRO A 220 -3.24 9.61 -17.58
N ASN A 221 -4.54 9.75 -17.86
CA ASN A 221 -5.02 10.72 -18.83
C ASN A 221 -4.67 12.13 -18.33
N MET A 222 -3.78 12.82 -19.04
CA MET A 222 -3.42 14.20 -18.76
C MET A 222 -4.23 15.14 -19.67
N ALA A 223 -4.22 16.44 -19.37
CA ALA A 223 -4.87 17.45 -20.22
C ALA A 223 -4.26 17.54 -21.65
N VAL A 224 -3.10 16.93 -21.86
CA VAL A 224 -2.44 16.77 -23.16
C VAL A 224 -2.53 15.30 -23.55
N ASP A 225 -2.87 15.02 -24.81
CA ASP A 225 -2.90 13.67 -25.34
C ASP A 225 -1.48 13.08 -25.40
N VAL A 226 -1.26 12.02 -24.63
CA VAL A 226 0.00 11.28 -24.57
C VAL A 226 -0.08 9.91 -25.27
N SER A 227 -1.17 9.62 -25.99
CA SER A 227 -1.36 8.32 -26.66
C SER A 227 -0.31 8.00 -27.72
N ALA A 228 0.27 9.03 -28.34
CA ALA A 228 1.35 8.90 -29.32
C ALA A 228 2.75 8.82 -28.69
N GLN A 229 2.88 9.02 -27.38
CA GLN A 229 4.17 9.05 -26.70
C GLN A 229 4.80 7.66 -26.68
N GLU A 230 6.04 7.57 -27.13
CA GLU A 230 6.79 6.32 -27.17
C GLU A 230 7.71 6.22 -25.95
N PHE A 231 7.80 5.01 -25.39
CA PHE A 231 8.70 4.71 -24.29
C PHE A 231 9.26 3.30 -24.41
N ARG A 232 10.37 3.05 -23.71
CA ARG A 232 10.94 1.71 -23.53
C ARG A 232 11.05 1.37 -22.06
N LEU A 233 10.87 0.09 -21.76
CA LEU A 233 11.13 -0.49 -20.46
C LEU A 233 12.47 -1.20 -20.48
N PHE A 234 13.22 -1.03 -19.40
CA PHE A 234 14.46 -1.75 -19.18
C PHE A 234 14.43 -2.42 -17.82
N ILE A 235 15.06 -3.59 -17.74
CA ILE A 235 15.32 -4.27 -16.47
C ILE A 235 16.82 -4.33 -16.28
N HIS A 236 17.30 -3.82 -15.14
CA HIS A 236 18.70 -3.91 -14.74
C HIS A 236 18.82 -4.81 -13.52
N GLN A 237 19.91 -5.56 -13.43
CA GLN A 237 20.24 -6.38 -12.27
C GLN A 237 21.42 -5.73 -11.53
N ASN A 238 21.32 -5.62 -10.20
CA ASN A 238 22.31 -5.11 -9.25
C ASN A 238 22.67 -3.62 -9.38
N SER A 239 22.82 -3.07 -10.60
CA SER A 239 23.22 -1.68 -10.84
C SER A 239 22.60 -1.11 -12.11
N LEU A 240 22.31 0.20 -12.10
CA LEU A 240 21.88 0.96 -13.27
C LEU A 240 23.04 1.30 -14.23
N GLU A 241 24.29 1.23 -13.74
CA GLU A 241 25.50 1.50 -14.54
C GLU A 241 25.87 0.33 -15.47
N SER A 242 25.28 -0.85 -15.24
CA SER A 242 25.46 -2.01 -16.11
C SER A 242 24.40 -2.06 -17.20
N PRO A 243 24.72 -2.63 -18.38
CA PRO A 243 23.74 -2.86 -19.43
C PRO A 243 22.49 -3.58 -18.88
N PRO A 244 21.29 -3.21 -19.34
CA PRO A 244 20.08 -3.86 -18.90
C PRO A 244 20.07 -5.33 -19.33
N ILE A 245 19.55 -6.20 -18.46
CA ILE A 245 19.32 -7.62 -18.75
C ILE A 245 18.09 -7.84 -19.64
N TYR A 246 17.27 -6.80 -19.82
CA TYR A 246 16.14 -6.79 -20.75
C TYR A 246 15.85 -5.37 -21.24
N THR A 247 15.56 -5.25 -22.53
CA THR A 247 15.08 -4.02 -23.18
C THR A 247 13.82 -4.36 -23.98
N SER A 248 12.73 -3.63 -23.74
CA SER A 248 11.49 -3.83 -24.50
C SER A 248 11.59 -3.29 -25.93
N GLN A 249 10.68 -3.76 -26.78
CA GLN A 249 10.32 -3.01 -27.99
C GLN A 249 9.76 -1.62 -27.62
N ILE A 250 9.53 -0.77 -28.62
CA ILE A 250 8.90 0.53 -28.39
C ILE A 250 7.45 0.30 -27.96
N LEU A 251 7.05 0.90 -26.84
CA LEU A 251 5.72 0.80 -26.25
C LEU A 251 5.02 2.16 -26.31
N LYS A 252 3.68 2.13 -26.26
CA LYS A 252 2.82 3.31 -26.19
C LYS A 252 1.86 3.21 -25.00
N PRO A 253 1.46 4.33 -24.39
CA PRO A 253 0.45 4.34 -23.35
C PRO A 253 -0.86 3.72 -23.82
N ILE A 254 -1.31 2.71 -23.08
CA ILE A 254 -2.65 2.16 -23.24
C ILE A 254 -3.52 2.74 -22.13
N HIS A 255 -4.51 3.53 -22.52
CA HIS A 255 -5.54 4.03 -21.62
C HIS A 255 -6.79 3.17 -21.80
N THR A 256 -7.15 2.43 -20.76
CA THR A 256 -8.37 1.62 -20.79
C THR A 256 -9.50 2.38 -20.11
N ASN A 257 -10.63 2.52 -20.79
CA ASN A 257 -11.81 3.20 -20.24
C ASN A 257 -12.58 2.32 -19.23
N ASN A 258 -12.21 1.03 -19.11
CA ASN A 258 -13.02 0.00 -18.45
C ASN A 258 -12.26 -0.84 -17.39
N ALA A 259 -10.99 -0.54 -17.06
CA ALA A 259 -10.28 -1.28 -16.02
C ALA A 259 -10.55 -0.66 -14.64
N SER A 260 -10.98 -1.47 -13.68
CA SER A 260 -11.29 -1.07 -12.29
C SER A 260 -10.12 -0.42 -11.53
N SER A 261 -8.88 -0.51 -12.04
CA SER A 261 -7.68 0.16 -11.51
C SER A 261 -7.01 1.13 -12.49
N GLY A 262 -7.47 1.22 -13.74
CA GLY A 262 -6.83 1.98 -14.82
C GLY A 262 -5.43 1.50 -15.24
N MET A 263 -4.85 0.47 -14.60
CA MET A 263 -3.49 0.04 -14.90
C MET A 263 -3.40 -0.83 -16.16
N THR A 264 -2.26 -0.75 -16.84
CA THR A 264 -1.94 -1.54 -18.03
C THR A 264 -0.76 -2.47 -17.77
N LEU A 265 -0.92 -3.76 -18.07
CA LEU A 265 0.16 -4.74 -18.05
C LEU A 265 0.94 -4.71 -19.37
N TYR A 266 2.22 -4.41 -19.29
CA TYR A 266 3.20 -4.56 -20.36
C TYR A 266 3.97 -5.86 -20.13
N ALA A 267 3.60 -6.91 -20.87
CA ALA A 267 4.31 -8.19 -20.83
C ALA A 267 5.73 -8.04 -21.38
N LEU A 268 6.69 -8.77 -20.81
CA LEU A 268 8.02 -8.87 -21.39
C LEU A 268 7.96 -9.81 -22.58
N THR A 269 8.43 -9.36 -23.74
CA THR A 269 8.44 -10.14 -24.98
C THR A 269 9.83 -10.19 -25.62
N ASP A 270 10.06 -11.20 -26.45
CA ASP A 270 11.24 -11.30 -27.32
C ASP A 270 11.11 -10.41 -28.58
N SER A 271 12.04 -10.55 -29.52
CA SER A 271 12.05 -9.83 -30.80
C SER A 271 10.83 -10.14 -31.69
N ASP A 272 10.20 -11.29 -31.49
CA ASP A 272 9.05 -11.77 -32.27
C ASP A 272 7.72 -11.47 -31.55
N ASN A 273 7.75 -10.64 -30.50
CA ASN A 273 6.60 -10.32 -29.64
C ASN A 273 6.02 -11.52 -28.87
N LYS A 274 6.79 -12.59 -28.66
CA LYS A 274 6.36 -13.72 -27.83
C LYS A 274 6.68 -13.46 -26.35
N PRO A 275 5.77 -13.74 -25.40
CA PRO A 275 6.02 -13.56 -23.98
C PRO A 275 7.22 -14.36 -23.47
N ILE A 276 8.04 -13.74 -22.63
CA ILE A 276 9.18 -14.37 -21.97
C ILE A 276 9.04 -14.34 -20.44
N SER A 277 9.80 -15.22 -19.77
CA SER A 277 10.00 -15.20 -18.32
C SER A 277 11.46 -14.88 -18.04
N LEU A 278 11.75 -13.61 -17.76
CA LEU A 278 13.11 -13.13 -17.49
C LEU A 278 13.57 -13.59 -16.11
N ILE A 279 14.71 -14.27 -16.01
CA ILE A 279 15.27 -14.71 -14.72
C ILE A 279 15.79 -13.49 -13.95
N ILE A 280 15.34 -13.34 -12.71
CA ILE A 280 15.84 -12.38 -11.73
C ILE A 280 16.60 -13.16 -10.66
N ASN A 281 17.87 -12.81 -10.49
CA ASN A 281 18.71 -13.41 -9.45
C ASN A 281 18.48 -12.70 -8.10
N PRO A 282 18.75 -13.37 -6.96
CA PRO A 282 18.69 -12.73 -5.66
C PRO A 282 19.54 -11.46 -5.65
N GLY A 283 19.03 -10.41 -5.01
CA GLY A 283 19.63 -9.09 -4.98
C GLY A 283 18.70 -8.01 -5.52
N ASP A 284 19.28 -6.83 -5.71
CA ASP A 284 18.53 -5.69 -6.23
C ASP A 284 18.31 -5.82 -7.74
N PHE A 285 17.14 -5.43 -8.20
CA PHE A 285 16.86 -5.22 -9.61
C PHE A 285 16.09 -3.92 -9.78
N PHE A 286 16.23 -3.32 -10.95
CA PHE A 286 15.62 -2.03 -11.26
C PHE A 286 14.77 -2.18 -12.49
N ARG A 287 13.53 -1.71 -12.40
CA ARG A 287 12.76 -1.35 -13.58
C ARG A 287 13.09 0.10 -13.90
N SER A 288 13.53 0.38 -15.12
CA SER A 288 13.64 1.74 -15.61
C SER A 288 12.78 1.95 -16.85
N LEU A 289 12.42 3.21 -17.09
CA LEU A 289 11.67 3.64 -18.26
C LEU A 289 12.36 4.85 -18.86
N SER A 290 12.61 4.81 -20.17
CA SER A 290 12.98 5.99 -20.96
C SER A 290 11.77 6.44 -21.77
N ALA A 291 11.62 7.75 -21.92
CA ALA A 291 10.58 8.30 -22.77
C ALA A 291 11.09 9.51 -23.52
N ASP A 292 10.63 9.63 -24.76
CA ASP A 292 10.92 10.77 -25.61
C ASP A 292 9.89 11.89 -25.37
N TYR A 293 9.80 12.35 -24.11
CA TYR A 293 9.01 13.49 -23.57
C TYR A 293 7.67 13.19 -22.84
N ARG A 294 7.65 13.61 -21.56
CA ARG A 294 6.56 14.07 -20.65
C ARG A 294 5.52 13.08 -20.06
N TYR A 295 5.62 12.91 -18.72
CA TYR A 295 4.64 12.38 -17.72
C TYR A 295 4.39 10.85 -17.64
N PHE A 296 4.74 10.24 -16.50
CA PHE A 296 4.39 8.88 -16.09
C PHE A 296 3.90 8.86 -14.63
N LYS A 297 2.78 8.20 -14.32
CA LYS A 297 2.38 7.98 -12.92
C LYS A 297 3.00 6.70 -12.40
N ARG A 298 3.47 6.73 -11.15
CA ARG A 298 4.00 5.54 -10.49
C ARG A 298 2.81 4.78 -9.91
N LEU A 299 2.38 3.75 -10.63
CA LEU A 299 1.80 2.54 -10.05
C LEU A 299 2.66 1.42 -10.59
N CYS A 300 3.16 0.55 -9.73
CA CYS A 300 3.84 -0.65 -10.22
C CYS A 300 3.31 -1.87 -9.50
N HIS A 301 2.59 -2.70 -10.26
CA HIS A 301 2.40 -4.10 -9.93
C HIS A 301 3.24 -4.92 -10.90
N SER A 302 4.23 -5.65 -10.41
CA SER A 302 5.01 -6.58 -11.25
C SER A 302 4.30 -7.95 -11.31
N ASN A 303 3.23 -8.10 -12.09
CA ASN A 303 2.46 -9.36 -12.13
C ASN A 303 3.09 -10.46 -13.01
N ARG A 304 3.02 -11.71 -12.52
CA ARG A 304 3.19 -12.95 -13.29
C ARG A 304 1.82 -13.49 -13.68
N LEU A 305 1.59 -13.86 -14.95
CA LEU A 305 0.40 -14.65 -15.32
C LEU A 305 0.69 -16.14 -15.06
N ARG A 306 -0.32 -16.87 -14.54
CA ARG A 306 -0.36 -18.33 -14.57
C ARG A 306 -0.88 -18.77 -15.93
#